data_AF-A0A3L6LUP7-F1
#
_entry.id   AF-A0A3L6LUP7-F1
#
_cell.length_a   1.000
_cell.length_b   1.000
_cell.length_c   1.000
_cell.angle_alpha   90.00
_cell.angle_beta   90.00
_cell.angle_gamma   90.00
#
_symmetry.space_group_name_H-M   'P 1'
#
loop_
_entity.id
_entity.type
_entity.pdbx_description
1 polymer ?
#
loop_
_entity_poly.entity_id
_entity_poly.type
_entity_poly.pdbx_seq_one_letter_code
_entity_poly.pdbx_strand_id
1 'polypeptide(L)'
;MPQQAVVVADQPAQAVGRRVAAHPEMEMPEVPFPSARVLEIAGADGLRRLVRHHHGLLRHSPIGHLFAADEAEFTALVERIADYVVEVCGGPALFTPLHGNTCLRTRHFPFTIDERGREIWLEKLLQAIDETGFPPELHEEYWAWMEPFTIRMINRRTTKAQPIRLPYALARQRFATPVQA
;
A
#
# COMPACT_ATOMS: atom_id res chain seq x y z
N MET A 1 59.24 39.04 -42.96
CA MET A 1 58.47 37.80 -43.20
C MET A 1 57.32 37.78 -42.20
N PRO A 2 56.06 37.95 -42.63
CA PRO A 2 54.93 38.09 -41.71
C PRO A 2 54.52 36.71 -41.16
N GLN A 3 54.19 36.67 -39.86
CA GLN A 3 53.63 35.50 -39.18
C GLN A 3 52.20 35.24 -39.70
N GLN A 4 51.96 34.06 -40.26
CA GLN A 4 50.61 33.59 -40.59
C GLN A 4 49.89 33.22 -39.29
N ALA A 5 48.82 33.95 -38.97
CA ALA A 5 47.90 33.58 -37.92
C ALA A 5 47.13 32.32 -38.32
N VAL A 6 47.22 31.28 -37.50
CA VAL A 6 46.43 30.06 -37.64
C VAL A 6 44.99 30.41 -37.28
N VAL A 7 44.13 30.50 -38.30
CA VAL A 7 42.68 30.62 -38.10
C VAL A 7 42.18 29.26 -37.63
N VAL A 8 41.98 29.13 -36.31
CA VAL A 8 41.26 27.99 -35.74
C VAL A 8 39.81 28.15 -36.15
N ALA A 9 39.36 27.33 -37.11
CA ALA A 9 37.98 27.31 -37.53
C ALA A 9 37.09 26.97 -36.32
N ASP A 10 36.16 27.86 -36.01
CA ASP A 10 35.15 27.67 -34.98
C ASP A 10 34.28 26.46 -35.40
N GLN A 11 34.43 25.33 -34.71
CA GLN A 11 33.59 24.17 -34.98
C GLN A 11 32.17 24.51 -34.54
N PRO A 12 31.14 24.30 -35.38
CA PRO A 12 29.77 24.59 -35.00
C PRO A 12 29.42 23.77 -33.75
N ALA A 13 29.04 24.46 -32.68
CA ALA A 13 28.58 23.83 -31.45
C ALA A 13 27.52 22.78 -31.80
N GLN A 14 27.84 21.52 -31.55
CA GLN A 14 26.98 20.38 -31.90
C GLN A 14 25.60 20.62 -31.30
N ALA A 15 24.57 20.71 -32.15
CA ALA A 15 23.21 21.01 -31.72
C ALA A 15 22.79 19.97 -30.67
N VAL A 16 22.63 20.42 -29.42
CA VAL A 16 22.28 19.55 -28.30
C VAL A 16 20.96 18.85 -28.62
N GLY A 17 20.94 17.52 -28.51
CA GLY A 17 19.76 16.70 -28.83
C GLY A 17 18.56 16.94 -27.90
N ARG A 18 17.48 16.15 -28.10
CA ARG A 18 16.24 16.27 -27.33
C ARG A 18 16.48 16.07 -25.83
N ARG A 19 16.07 17.05 -25.02
CA ARG A 19 15.98 16.92 -23.55
C ARG A 19 14.62 16.35 -23.16
N VAL A 20 14.60 15.46 -22.16
CA VAL A 20 13.38 14.86 -21.59
C VAL A 20 13.26 15.34 -20.14
N ALA A 21 12.07 15.79 -19.74
CA ALA A 21 11.82 16.23 -18.38
C ALA A 21 11.76 15.04 -17.42
N ALA A 22 12.19 15.26 -16.17
CA ALA A 22 12.11 14.26 -15.12
C ALA A 22 10.65 14.14 -14.64
N HIS A 23 10.19 12.91 -14.45
CA HIS A 23 8.87 12.61 -13.91
C HIS A 23 8.96 11.39 -12.99
N PRO A 24 8.26 11.36 -11.85
CA PRO A 24 8.19 10.18 -11.02
C PRO A 24 7.42 9.07 -11.76
N GLU A 25 7.82 7.82 -11.53
CA GLU A 25 7.14 6.65 -12.08
C GLU A 25 5.75 6.45 -11.44
N MET A 26 5.65 6.69 -10.13
CA MET A 26 4.45 6.43 -9.35
C MET A 26 4.09 7.64 -8.49
N GLU A 27 2.82 8.04 -8.56
CA GLU A 27 2.27 9.04 -7.66
C GLU A 27 1.99 8.43 -6.30
N MET A 28 2.40 9.13 -5.24
CA MET A 28 2.18 8.73 -3.85
C MET A 28 1.17 9.70 -3.23
N PRO A 29 -0.12 9.35 -3.20
CA PRO A 29 -1.13 10.25 -2.64
C PRO A 29 -0.91 10.47 -1.13
N GLU A 30 -1.55 11.53 -0.64
CA GLU A 30 -1.73 11.75 0.79
C GLU A 30 -2.43 10.55 1.43
N VAL A 31 -2.01 10.22 2.64
CA VAL A 31 -2.56 9.13 3.43
C VAL A 31 -3.14 9.76 4.69
N PRO A 32 -4.47 9.91 4.79
CA PRO A 32 -5.10 10.28 6.05
C PRO A 32 -4.96 9.10 7.02
N PHE A 33 -4.39 9.33 8.19
CA PHE A 33 -4.36 8.31 9.24
C PHE A 33 -5.72 8.27 9.96
N PRO A 34 -6.11 7.11 10.50
CA PRO A 34 -7.40 6.97 11.19
C PRO A 34 -7.42 7.86 12.43
N SER A 35 -8.58 8.42 12.75
CA SER A 35 -8.77 9.17 13.98
C SER A 35 -8.91 8.23 15.18
N ALA A 36 -8.80 8.78 16.39
CA ALA A 36 -9.05 8.03 17.62
C ALA A 36 -10.46 7.41 17.70
N ARG A 37 -11.42 7.97 16.95
CA ARG A 37 -12.81 7.49 16.85
C ARG A 37 -12.88 6.03 16.39
N VAL A 38 -11.95 5.60 15.53
CA VAL A 38 -11.86 4.20 15.07
C VAL A 38 -11.67 3.26 16.26
N LEU A 39 -10.75 3.57 17.17
CA LEU A 39 -10.53 2.78 18.38
C LEU A 39 -11.69 2.90 19.36
N GLU A 40 -12.22 4.11 19.56
CA GLU A 40 -13.33 4.37 20.50
C GLU A 40 -14.58 3.55 20.17
N ILE A 41 -14.89 3.38 18.89
CA ILE A 41 -16.12 2.73 18.43
C ILE A 41 -15.91 1.23 18.14
N ALA A 42 -14.84 0.86 17.43
CA ALA A 42 -14.60 -0.55 17.13
C ALA A 42 -14.01 -1.32 18.33
N GLY A 43 -13.32 -0.62 19.23
CA GLY A 43 -12.51 -1.23 20.29
C GLY A 43 -11.29 -1.97 19.75
N ALA A 44 -10.33 -2.25 20.64
CA ALA A 44 -9.14 -3.03 20.28
C ALA A 44 -9.51 -4.43 19.76
N ASP A 45 -10.51 -5.08 20.36
CA ASP A 45 -10.94 -6.41 19.92
C ASP A 45 -11.60 -6.39 18.55
N GLY A 46 -12.34 -5.33 18.20
CA GLY A 46 -12.91 -5.18 16.86
C GLY A 46 -11.84 -5.03 15.79
N LEU A 47 -10.83 -4.21 16.04
CA LEU A 47 -9.67 -4.06 15.14
C LEU A 47 -8.89 -5.37 15.00
N ARG A 48 -8.63 -6.07 16.10
CA ARG A 48 -7.95 -7.38 16.07
C ARG A 48 -8.76 -8.41 15.29
N ARG A 49 -10.09 -8.47 15.47
CA ARG A 49 -10.97 -9.36 14.68
C ARG A 49 -10.91 -9.04 13.20
N LEU A 50 -11.00 -7.76 12.82
CA LEU A 50 -10.88 -7.32 11.44
C LEU A 50 -9.54 -7.77 10.82
N VAL A 51 -8.42 -7.50 11.50
CA VAL A 51 -7.08 -7.87 11.02
C VAL A 51 -6.94 -9.38 10.88
N ARG A 52 -7.36 -10.16 11.87
CA ARG A 52 -7.29 -11.64 11.82
C ARG A 52 -8.08 -12.20 10.66
N HIS A 53 -9.32 -11.75 10.50
CA HIS A 53 -10.19 -12.23 9.43
C HIS A 53 -9.66 -11.85 8.06
N HIS A 54 -9.22 -10.60 7.90
CA HIS A 54 -8.59 -10.12 6.67
C HIS A 54 -7.40 -10.98 6.25
N HIS A 55 -6.47 -11.26 7.17
CA HIS A 55 -5.31 -12.09 6.85
C HIS A 55 -5.68 -13.55 6.59
N GLY A 56 -6.71 -14.07 7.28
CA GLY A 56 -7.30 -15.37 6.97
C GLY A 56 -7.78 -15.45 5.51
N LEU A 57 -8.50 -14.42 5.04
CA LEU A 57 -8.92 -14.32 3.63
C LEU A 57 -7.72 -14.19 2.67
N LEU A 58 -6.69 -13.41 3.03
CA LEU A 58 -5.50 -13.24 2.20
C LEU A 58 -4.73 -14.55 1.99
N ARG A 59 -4.58 -15.35 3.05
CA ARG A 59 -3.87 -16.64 3.01
C ARG A 59 -4.53 -17.64 2.05
N HIS A 60 -5.84 -17.52 1.83
CA HIS A 60 -6.61 -18.36 0.91
C HIS A 60 -6.90 -17.67 -0.44
N SER A 61 -6.25 -16.55 -0.73
CA SER A 61 -6.38 -15.81 -1.98
C SER A 61 -5.25 -16.14 -2.98
N PRO A 62 -5.27 -15.62 -4.22
CA PRO A 62 -4.16 -15.82 -5.16
C PRO A 62 -2.79 -15.28 -4.67
N ILE A 63 -2.79 -14.34 -3.72
CA ILE A 63 -1.55 -13.85 -3.07
C ILE A 63 -1.20 -14.60 -1.78
N GLY A 64 -1.89 -15.70 -1.46
CA GLY A 64 -1.67 -16.50 -0.26
C GLY A 64 -0.23 -17.02 -0.13
N HIS A 65 0.44 -17.26 -1.27
CA HIS A 65 1.84 -17.68 -1.33
C HIS A 65 2.84 -16.66 -0.76
N LEU A 66 2.42 -15.40 -0.51
CA LEU A 66 3.25 -14.38 0.15
C LEU A 66 3.29 -14.52 1.67
N PHE A 67 2.43 -15.35 2.25
CA PHE A 67 2.30 -15.54 3.69
C PHE A 67 2.96 -16.83 4.16
N ALA A 68 3.30 -16.90 5.45
CA ALA A 68 3.88 -18.09 6.05
C ALA A 68 2.93 -19.30 5.90
N ALA A 69 3.51 -20.45 5.52
CA ALA A 69 2.77 -21.71 5.43
C ALA A 69 2.50 -22.29 6.83
N ASP A 70 3.45 -22.13 7.76
CA ASP A 70 3.31 -22.56 9.15
C ASP A 70 2.25 -21.74 9.90
N GLU A 71 1.41 -22.42 10.67
CA GLU A 71 0.28 -21.81 11.36
C GLU A 71 0.71 -20.88 12.50
N ALA A 72 1.74 -21.28 13.25
CA ALA A 72 2.22 -20.51 14.39
C ALA A 72 2.93 -19.24 13.91
N GLU A 73 3.75 -19.34 12.86
CA GLU A 73 4.39 -18.18 12.23
C GLU A 73 3.36 -17.22 11.62
N PHE A 74 2.35 -17.75 10.91
CA PHE A 74 1.27 -16.94 10.37
C PHE A 74 0.49 -16.21 11.47
N THR A 75 0.10 -16.93 12.53
CA THR A 75 -0.63 -16.34 13.66
C THR A 75 0.19 -15.25 14.35
N ALA A 76 1.48 -15.49 14.60
CA ALA A 76 2.37 -14.50 15.20
C ALA A 76 2.56 -13.25 14.32
N LEU A 77 2.62 -13.43 12.99
CA LEU A 77 2.61 -12.31 12.05
C LEU A 77 1.32 -11.48 12.16
N VAL A 78 0.16 -12.15 12.19
CA VAL A 78 -1.15 -11.49 12.25
C VAL A 78 -1.33 -10.70 13.54
N GLU A 79 -0.95 -11.25 14.70
CA GLU A 79 -1.05 -10.53 15.97
C GLU A 79 -0.18 -9.27 15.99
N ARG A 80 1.04 -9.36 15.45
CA ARG A 80 1.93 -8.19 15.28
C ARG A 80 1.32 -7.13 14.37
N ILE A 81 0.64 -7.52 13.29
CA ILE A 81 -0.07 -6.56 12.42
C ILE A 81 -1.25 -5.93 13.18
N ALA A 82 -1.94 -6.72 14.00
CA ALA A 82 -3.05 -6.22 14.81
C ALA A 82 -2.57 -5.22 15.88
N ASP A 83 -1.43 -5.48 16.53
CA ASP A 83 -0.78 -4.55 17.45
C ASP A 83 -0.46 -3.21 16.75
N TYR A 84 0.08 -3.27 15.53
CA TYR A 84 0.33 -2.07 14.72
C TYR A 84 -0.95 -1.28 14.43
N VAL A 85 -2.01 -1.96 13.98
CA VAL A 85 -3.29 -1.31 13.64
C VAL A 85 -3.92 -0.67 14.87
N VAL A 86 -3.93 -1.35 16.01
CA VAL A 86 -4.45 -0.82 17.28
C VAL A 86 -3.67 0.41 17.71
N GLU A 87 -2.34 0.36 17.69
CA GLU A 87 -1.48 1.49 18.06
C GLU A 87 -1.70 2.70 17.14
N VAL A 88 -1.79 2.48 15.83
CA VAL A 88 -2.04 3.56 14.85
C VAL A 88 -3.41 4.22 15.05
N CYS A 89 -4.42 3.48 15.51
CA CYS A 89 -5.74 4.05 15.84
C CYS A 89 -5.77 4.75 17.21
N GLY A 90 -4.62 4.90 17.90
CA GLY A 90 -4.50 5.57 19.20
C GLY A 90 -4.52 4.64 20.41
N GLY A 91 -4.34 3.33 20.19
CA GLY A 91 -4.31 2.33 21.26
C GLY A 91 -2.98 2.27 22.00
N PRO A 92 -2.84 1.35 22.97
CA PRO A 92 -1.58 1.13 23.68
C PRO A 92 -0.43 0.82 22.71
N ALA A 93 0.77 1.30 23.03
CA ALA A 93 1.97 1.10 22.22
C ALA A 93 2.50 -0.33 22.34
N LEU A 94 1.87 -1.28 21.66
CA LEU A 94 2.23 -2.70 21.66
C LEU A 94 3.17 -3.08 20.51
N PHE A 95 3.20 -2.29 19.44
CA PHE A 95 4.01 -2.58 18.27
C PHE A 95 5.35 -1.87 18.31
N THR A 96 5.35 -0.54 18.47
CA THR A 96 6.57 0.27 18.32
C THR A 96 7.67 -0.08 19.33
N PRO A 97 7.39 -0.37 20.62
CA PRO A 97 8.45 -0.76 21.56
C PRO A 97 9.13 -2.09 21.21
N LEU A 98 8.42 -3.01 20.56
CA LEU A 98 8.93 -4.34 20.22
C LEU A 98 9.58 -4.40 18.83
N HIS A 99 9.10 -3.57 17.90
CA HIS A 99 9.45 -3.66 16.48
C HIS A 99 10.06 -2.37 15.92
N GLY A 100 10.12 -1.30 16.70
CA GLY A 100 10.63 0.00 16.30
C GLY A 100 9.78 0.69 15.23
N ASN A 101 10.32 1.81 14.73
CA ASN A 101 9.66 2.65 13.73
C ASN A 101 9.23 1.85 12.49
N THR A 102 8.06 2.18 11.98
CA THR A 102 7.27 1.25 11.18
C THR A 102 7.82 1.02 9.78
N CYS A 103 8.51 2.00 9.16
CA CYS A 103 9.21 1.91 7.87
C CYS A 103 8.58 0.89 6.88
N LEU A 104 7.24 0.94 6.75
CA LEU A 104 6.50 -0.25 6.33
C LEU A 104 6.86 -0.70 4.92
N ARG A 105 7.08 0.25 4.00
CA ARG A 105 7.53 -0.07 2.64
C ARG A 105 8.79 -0.94 2.65
N THR A 106 9.77 -0.63 3.50
CA THR A 106 11.01 -1.40 3.60
C THR A 106 10.74 -2.83 4.09
N ARG A 107 9.82 -2.99 5.04
CA ARG A 107 9.39 -4.31 5.55
C ARG A 107 8.61 -5.13 4.51
N HIS A 108 8.10 -4.49 3.47
CA HIS A 108 7.39 -5.14 2.38
C HIS A 108 8.29 -5.49 1.18
N PHE A 109 9.55 -5.02 1.12
CA PHE A 109 10.48 -5.36 0.04
C PHE A 109 10.84 -6.84 -0.12
N PRO A 110 10.83 -7.69 0.93
CA PRO A 110 11.04 -9.14 0.76
C PRO A 110 9.96 -9.82 -0.10
N PHE A 111 8.78 -9.19 -0.25
CA PHE A 111 7.66 -9.73 -1.02
C PHE A 111 7.55 -9.04 -2.36
N THR A 112 7.26 -9.78 -3.44
CA THR A 112 6.96 -9.16 -4.73
C THR A 112 5.50 -8.72 -4.73
N ILE A 113 5.26 -7.41 -4.65
CA ILE A 113 3.92 -6.81 -4.58
C ILE A 113 3.73 -5.94 -5.81
N ASP A 114 2.90 -6.40 -6.74
CA ASP A 114 2.49 -5.67 -7.92
C ASP A 114 1.13 -4.98 -7.74
N GLU A 115 0.66 -4.31 -8.79
CA GLU A 115 -0.62 -3.61 -8.78
C GLU A 115 -1.80 -4.56 -8.51
N ARG A 116 -1.75 -5.79 -9.04
CA ARG A 116 -2.80 -6.79 -8.86
C ARG A 116 -2.82 -7.35 -7.44
N GLY A 117 -1.65 -7.58 -6.85
CA GLY A 117 -1.54 -8.02 -5.46
C GLY A 117 -2.13 -7.01 -4.48
N ARG A 118 -1.91 -5.71 -4.72
CA ARG A 118 -2.60 -4.65 -3.96
C ARG A 118 -4.12 -4.72 -4.13
N GLU A 119 -4.61 -4.87 -5.36
CA GLU A 119 -6.06 -4.96 -5.60
C GLU A 119 -6.71 -6.13 -4.87
N ILE A 120 -6.09 -7.32 -4.89
CA ILE A 120 -6.57 -8.48 -4.14
C ILE A 120 -6.54 -8.19 -2.64
N TRP A 121 -5.48 -7.53 -2.14
CA TRP A 121 -5.39 -7.17 -0.73
C TRP A 121 -6.56 -6.28 -0.28
N LEU A 122 -6.91 -5.28 -1.11
CA LEU A 122 -8.03 -4.36 -0.86
C LEU A 122 -9.40 -5.04 -0.99
N GLU A 123 -9.56 -5.94 -1.96
CA GLU A 123 -10.77 -6.75 -2.11
C GLU A 123 -11.03 -7.56 -0.83
N LYS A 124 -10.00 -8.22 -0.29
CA LYS A 124 -10.12 -9.00 0.95
C LYS A 124 -10.30 -8.14 2.19
N LEU A 125 -9.78 -6.92 2.19
CA LEU A 125 -10.07 -5.97 3.27
C LEU A 125 -11.55 -5.58 3.27
N LEU A 126 -12.12 -5.28 2.09
CA LEU A 126 -13.52 -4.91 1.98
C LEU A 126 -14.44 -6.06 2.39
N GLN A 127 -14.12 -7.28 1.97
CA GLN A 127 -14.83 -8.48 2.41
C GLN A 127 -14.75 -8.66 3.93
N ALA A 128 -13.57 -8.44 4.54
CA ALA A 128 -13.42 -8.56 5.99
C ALA A 128 -14.21 -7.50 6.77
N ILE A 129 -14.30 -6.27 6.25
CA ILE A 129 -15.14 -5.21 6.83
C ILE A 129 -16.61 -5.67 6.90
N ASP A 130 -17.13 -6.27 5.84
CA ASP A 130 -18.51 -6.77 5.78
C ASP A 130 -18.75 -7.98 6.71
N GLU A 131 -17.78 -8.88 6.85
CA GLU A 131 -17.97 -10.18 7.53
C GLU A 131 -17.67 -10.14 9.04
N THR A 132 -16.95 -9.12 9.54
CA THR A 132 -16.51 -9.06 10.95
C THR A 132 -17.40 -8.24 11.88
N GLY A 133 -18.47 -7.66 11.35
CA GLY A 133 -19.32 -6.72 12.09
C GLY A 133 -18.56 -5.43 12.45
N PHE A 134 -17.60 -5.01 11.62
CA PHE A 134 -16.93 -3.73 11.79
C PHE A 134 -17.98 -2.60 11.71
N PRO A 135 -17.93 -1.56 12.56
CA PRO A 135 -18.98 -0.55 12.62
C PRO A 135 -19.17 0.17 11.27
N PRO A 136 -20.38 0.18 10.67
CA PRO A 136 -20.63 0.78 9.35
C PRO A 136 -20.19 2.24 9.21
N GLU A 137 -20.31 3.00 10.30
CA GLU A 137 -19.90 4.41 10.35
C GLU A 137 -18.38 4.63 10.24
N LEU A 138 -17.56 3.59 10.44
CA LEU A 138 -16.10 3.65 10.32
C LEU A 138 -15.59 3.14 8.96
N HIS A 139 -16.45 2.54 8.13
CA HIS A 139 -16.01 1.86 6.91
C HIS A 139 -15.25 2.79 5.98
N GLU A 140 -15.80 3.97 5.70
CA GLU A 140 -15.19 4.93 4.79
C GLU A 140 -13.91 5.54 5.36
N GLU A 141 -13.87 5.86 6.65
CA GLU A 141 -12.68 6.39 7.32
C GLU A 141 -11.52 5.38 7.28
N TYR A 142 -11.78 4.12 7.67
CA TYR A 142 -10.76 3.08 7.66
C TYR A 142 -10.29 2.78 6.23
N TRP A 143 -11.19 2.80 5.26
CA TRP A 143 -10.87 2.61 3.85
C TRP A 143 -10.04 3.78 3.29
N ALA A 144 -10.38 5.02 3.63
CA ALA A 144 -9.67 6.23 3.21
C ALA A 144 -8.22 6.25 3.71
N TRP A 145 -7.94 5.59 4.84
CA TRP A 145 -6.56 5.33 5.28
C TRP A 145 -5.87 4.26 4.43
N MET A 146 -6.45 3.06 4.36
CA MET A 146 -5.80 1.88 3.77
C MET A 146 -5.58 1.98 2.26
N GLU A 147 -6.55 2.53 1.53
CA GLU A 147 -6.50 2.61 0.07
C GLU A 147 -5.27 3.37 -0.44
N PRO A 148 -5.01 4.64 -0.08
CA PRO A 148 -3.81 5.34 -0.53
C PRO A 148 -2.53 4.80 0.14
N PHE A 149 -2.63 4.27 1.37
CA PHE A 149 -1.47 3.75 2.09
C PHE A 149 -0.86 2.53 1.41
N THR A 150 -1.69 1.62 0.92
CA THR A 150 -1.25 0.39 0.25
C THR A 150 -0.55 0.63 -1.09
N ILE A 151 -0.76 1.79 -1.75
CA ILE A 151 0.03 2.18 -2.95
C ILE A 151 1.52 2.22 -2.62
N ARG A 152 1.86 2.66 -1.39
CA ARG A 152 3.24 2.73 -0.92
C ARG A 152 3.87 1.36 -0.71
N MET A 153 3.11 0.26 -0.79
CA MET A 153 3.62 -1.11 -0.66
C MET A 153 3.95 -1.75 -2.01
N ILE A 154 3.46 -1.19 -3.13
CA ILE A 154 3.78 -1.70 -4.48
C ILE A 154 5.28 -1.52 -4.73
N ASN A 155 5.97 -2.64 -4.99
CA ASN A 155 7.41 -2.69 -5.22
C ASN A 155 7.78 -3.40 -6.54
N ARG A 156 6.79 -3.92 -7.27
CA ARG A 156 6.94 -4.45 -8.63
C ARG A 156 5.95 -3.78 -9.57
N ARG A 157 6.43 -2.90 -10.46
CA ARG A 157 5.59 -2.30 -11.51
C ARG A 157 5.47 -3.24 -12.70
N THR A 158 4.24 -3.46 -13.17
CA THR A 158 3.93 -4.30 -14.35
C THR A 158 3.30 -3.50 -15.49
N THR A 159 2.94 -2.24 -15.23
CA THR A 159 2.34 -1.32 -16.19
C THR A 159 2.83 0.12 -15.99
N LYS A 160 2.76 0.95 -17.04
CA LYS A 160 3.02 2.40 -16.98
C LYS A 160 1.86 3.19 -16.38
N ALA A 161 0.65 2.62 -16.35
CA ALA A 161 -0.52 3.28 -15.76
C ALA A 161 -0.32 3.49 -14.25
N GLN A 162 -0.87 4.56 -13.68
CA GLN A 162 -0.83 4.74 -12.23
C GLN A 162 -1.66 3.65 -11.51
N PRO A 163 -1.28 3.23 -10.30
CA PRO A 163 -2.10 2.34 -9.49
C PRO A 163 -3.53 2.87 -9.37
N ILE A 164 -4.51 1.98 -9.54
CA ILE A 164 -5.92 2.39 -9.50
C ILE A 164 -6.27 3.00 -8.15
N ARG A 165 -6.97 4.14 -8.19
CA ARG A 165 -7.61 4.73 -7.01
C ARG A 165 -9.01 4.15 -6.84
N LEU A 166 -9.29 3.65 -5.64
CA LEU A 166 -10.56 3.01 -5.31
C LEU A 166 -11.24 3.72 -4.13
N PRO A 167 -11.80 4.94 -4.28
CA PRO A 167 -12.64 5.53 -3.23
C PRO A 167 -13.71 4.54 -2.75
N TYR A 168 -14.11 4.62 -1.49
CA TYR A 168 -14.95 3.58 -0.85
C TYR A 168 -16.19 3.22 -1.69
N ALA A 169 -16.94 4.22 -2.17
CA ALA A 169 -18.11 3.99 -3.03
C ALA A 169 -17.78 3.23 -4.33
N LEU A 170 -16.65 3.52 -4.97
CA LEU A 170 -16.20 2.81 -6.17
C LEU A 170 -15.74 1.39 -5.84
N ALA A 171 -15.05 1.18 -4.72
CA ALA A 171 -14.66 -0.14 -4.25
C ALA A 171 -15.88 -1.04 -4.01
N ARG A 172 -16.94 -0.51 -3.35
CA ARG A 172 -18.22 -1.21 -3.17
C ARG A 172 -18.81 -1.64 -4.50
N GLN A 173 -18.85 -0.76 -5.51
CA GLN A 173 -19.39 -1.09 -6.82
C GLN A 173 -18.54 -2.15 -7.55
N ARG A 174 -17.21 -1.98 -7.55
CA ARG A 174 -16.28 -2.85 -8.25
C ARG A 174 -16.29 -4.28 -7.69
N PHE A 175 -16.27 -4.42 -6.37
CA PHE A 175 -16.14 -5.72 -5.72
C PHE A 175 -17.50 -6.38 -5.41
N ALA A 176 -18.63 -5.66 -5.53
CA ALA A 176 -19.97 -6.26 -5.38
C ALA A 176 -20.36 -7.18 -6.54
N THR A 177 -19.69 -7.07 -7.69
CA THR A 177 -19.99 -7.93 -8.85
C THR A 177 -19.02 -9.11 -8.85
N PRO A 178 -19.48 -10.37 -8.75
CA PRO A 178 -18.62 -11.52 -8.99
C PRO A 178 -18.05 -11.37 -10.39
N VAL A 179 -16.72 -11.31 -10.51
CA VAL A 179 -16.06 -11.46 -11.81
C VAL A 179 -16.52 -12.81 -12.35
N GLN A 180 -17.38 -12.80 -13.36
CA GLN A 180 -17.74 -14.03 -14.08
C GLN A 180 -16.43 -14.61 -14.61
N ALA A 181 -16.17 -15.87 -14.24
CA ALA A 181 -15.01 -16.64 -14.65
C ALA A 181 -14.97 -16.85 -16.16
#